data_AF-G4HNR7-F1
#
_entry.id   AF-G4HNR7-F1
#
_cell.length_a   1.000
_cell.length_b   1.000
_cell.length_c   1.000
_cell.angle_alpha   90.00
_cell.angle_beta   90.00
_cell.angle_gamma   90.00
#
_symmetry.space_group_name_H-M   'P 1'
#
loop_
_entity.id
_entity.type
_entity.pdbx_description
1 polymer ?
#
loop_
_entity_poly.entity_id
_entity_poly.type
_entity_poly.pdbx_seq_one_letter_code
_entity_poly.pdbx_strand_id
1 'polypeptide(L)'
;MTAPVSPAAAYISSTLALRASTDTIAKFIQEDPDNLQLLKELLKQREEAYLNWSNAASMLKTLPVSEMSAAMIHIETVLGYK
;
A
#
# COMPACT_ATOMS: atom_id res chain seq x y z
N MET A 1 -8.64 -16.76 -15.50
CA MET A 1 -8.07 -15.46 -15.89
C MET A 1 -8.53 -14.46 -14.83
N THR A 2 -7.63 -13.96 -13.99
CA THR A 2 -7.95 -12.92 -13.01
C THR A 2 -8.16 -11.61 -13.77
N ALA A 3 -9.28 -10.92 -13.53
CA ALA A 3 -9.56 -9.63 -14.15
C ALA A 3 -8.41 -8.64 -13.83
N PRO A 4 -8.07 -7.72 -14.76
CA PRO A 4 -7.10 -6.67 -14.46
C PRO A 4 -7.55 -5.91 -13.22
N VAL A 5 -6.69 -5.83 -12.21
CA VAL A 5 -6.95 -5.09 -10.98
C VAL A 5 -7.09 -3.62 -11.35
N SER A 6 -8.22 -3.00 -11.00
CA SER A 6 -8.44 -1.58 -11.29
C SER A 6 -7.38 -0.72 -10.59
N PRO A 7 -6.99 0.44 -11.13
CA PRO A 7 -6.02 1.33 -10.46
C PRO A 7 -6.41 1.70 -9.03
N ALA A 8 -7.71 1.87 -8.76
CA ALA A 8 -8.24 2.06 -7.41
C ALA A 8 -7.98 0.85 -6.49
N ALA A 9 -8.26 -0.36 -6.97
CA ALA A 9 -8.03 -1.58 -6.19
C ALA A 9 -6.53 -1.82 -5.93
N ALA A 10 -5.67 -1.52 -6.90
CA ALA A 10 -4.22 -1.57 -6.73
C ALA A 10 -3.72 -0.55 -5.70
N TYR A 11 -4.29 0.66 -5.69
CA TYR A 11 -3.95 1.68 -4.71
C TYR A 11 -4.40 1.30 -3.29
N ILE A 12 -5.63 0.78 -3.15
CA ILE A 12 -6.16 0.32 -1.87
C ILE A 12 -5.30 -0.80 -1.29
N SER A 13 -5.04 -1.86 -2.07
CA SER A 13 -4.30 -3.02 -1.60
C SER A 13 -2.85 -2.67 -1.21
N SER A 14 -2.17 -1.87 -2.02
CA SER A 14 -0.81 -1.41 -1.73
C SER A 14 -0.75 -0.46 -0.53
N THR A 15 -1.77 0.38 -0.33
CA THR A 15 -1.88 1.23 0.88
C THR A 15 -2.01 0.37 2.15
N LEU A 16 -2.87 -0.66 2.11
CA LEU A 16 -3.04 -1.56 3.25
C LEU A 16 -1.76 -2.36 3.54
N ALA A 17 -1.07 -2.84 2.50
CA ALA A 17 0.21 -3.54 2.64
C ALA A 17 1.31 -2.64 3.22
N LEU A 18 1.37 -1.37 2.81
CA LEU A 18 2.33 -0.41 3.35
C LEU A 18 2.05 -0.07 4.82
N ARG A 19 0.76 0.03 5.22
CA ARG A 19 0.38 0.19 6.64
C ARG A 19 0.78 -1.05 7.44
N ALA A 20 0.39 -2.24 6.99
CA ALA A 20 0.69 -3.49 7.69
C ALA A 20 2.20 -3.75 7.85
N SER A 21 3.02 -3.46 6.83
CA SER A 21 4.48 -3.58 6.93
C SER A 21 5.08 -2.58 7.91
N THR A 22 4.53 -1.37 7.99
CA THR A 22 4.95 -0.37 9.00
C THR A 22 4.58 -0.82 10.42
N ASP A 23 3.36 -1.33 10.63
CA ASP A 23 2.91 -1.85 11.93
C ASP A 23 3.75 -3.06 12.37
N THR A 24 4.13 -3.92 11.41
CA THR A 24 4.97 -5.10 11.68
C THR A 24 6.37 -4.67 12.15
N ILE A 25 6.96 -3.64 11.54
CA ILE A 25 8.24 -3.08 11.99
C ILE A 25 8.10 -2.45 13.38
N ALA A 26 7.02 -1.69 13.63
CA ALA A 26 6.78 -1.09 14.94
C ALA A 26 6.67 -2.15 16.04
N LYS A 27 5.94 -3.24 15.77
CA LYS A 27 5.84 -4.40 16.66
C LYS A 27 7.19 -5.09 16.88
N PHE A 28 7.94 -5.31 15.80
CA PHE A 28 9.29 -5.89 15.86
C PHE A 28 10.22 -5.09 16.79
N ILE A 29 10.22 -3.75 16.68
CA ILE A 29 11.05 -2.88 17.53
C ILE A 29 10.69 -3.03 19.02
N GLN A 30 9.43 -3.34 19.34
CA GLN A 30 8.98 -3.55 20.72
C GLN A 30 9.33 -4.94 21.26
N GLU A 31 9.38 -5.97 20.40
CA GLU A 31 9.52 -7.37 20.81
C GLU A 31 10.97 -7.88 20.74
N ASP A 32 11.71 -7.56 19.68
CA ASP A 32 13.05 -8.11 19.42
C ASP A 32 13.93 -7.13 18.61
N PRO A 33 14.28 -5.95 19.16
CA PRO A 33 14.98 -4.91 18.41
C PRO A 33 16.42 -5.31 17.98
N ASP A 34 17.02 -6.30 18.63
CA ASP A 34 18.41 -6.72 18.39
C ASP A 34 18.57 -7.70 17.23
N ASN A 35 17.46 -8.24 16.69
CA ASN A 35 17.47 -9.14 15.55
C ASN A 35 17.60 -8.39 14.22
N LEU A 36 18.82 -7.90 13.97
CA LEU A 36 19.14 -7.09 12.79
C LEU A 36 18.89 -7.80 11.46
N GLN A 37 18.92 -9.13 11.42
CA GLN A 37 18.62 -9.90 10.22
C GLN A 37 17.13 -9.79 9.88
N LEU A 38 16.25 -10.00 10.86
CA LEU A 38 14.81 -9.85 10.68
C LEU A 38 14.44 -8.39 10.35
N LEU A 39 15.07 -7.41 11.01
CA LEU A 39 14.85 -6.00 10.71
C LEU A 39 15.14 -5.67 9.24
N LYS A 40 16.25 -6.16 8.68
CA LYS A 40 16.60 -5.94 7.27
C LYS A 40 15.55 -6.50 6.32
N GLU A 41 15.04 -7.69 6.60
CA GLU A 41 14.00 -8.33 5.80
C GLU A 41 12.68 -7.54 5.87
N LEU A 42 12.28 -7.11 7.07
CA LEU A 42 11.07 -6.30 7.24
C LEU A 42 11.18 -4.93 6.52
N LEU A 43 12.35 -4.29 6.58
CA LEU A 43 12.60 -3.04 5.86
C LEU A 43 12.53 -3.23 4.35
N LYS A 44 13.07 -4.34 3.82
CA LYS A 44 12.97 -4.68 2.40
C LYS A 44 11.51 -4.89 1.97
N GLN A 45 10.72 -5.61 2.75
CA GLN A 45 9.29 -5.82 2.48
C GLN A 45 8.52 -4.50 2.49
N ARG A 46 8.84 -3.59 3.42
CA ARG A 46 8.25 -2.25 3.45
C ARG A 46 8.64 -1.41 2.23
N GLU A 47 9.89 -1.50 1.78
CA GLU A 47 10.35 -0.83 0.55
C GLU A 47 9.59 -1.33 -0.68
N GLU A 48 9.42 -2.65 -0.82
CA GLU A 48 8.60 -3.25 -1.89
C GLU A 48 7.14 -2.78 -1.82
N ALA A 49 6.55 -2.72 -0.62
CA ALA A 49 5.20 -2.20 -0.43
C ALA A 49 5.09 -0.71 -0.81
N TYR A 50 6.11 0.09 -0.49
CA TYR A 50 6.17 1.50 -0.87
C TYR A 50 6.25 1.68 -2.38
N LEU A 51 7.09 0.91 -3.08
CA LEU A 51 7.18 0.95 -4.53
C LEU A 51 5.85 0.58 -5.19
N ASN A 52 5.18 -0.46 -4.70
CA ASN A 52 3.86 -0.86 -5.20
C ASN A 52 2.82 0.24 -4.99
N TRP A 53 2.83 0.89 -3.83
CA TRP A 53 1.96 2.03 -3.55
C TRP A 53 2.24 3.22 -4.47
N SER A 54 3.51 3.57 -4.66
CA SER A 54 3.94 4.66 -5.55
C SER A 54 3.54 4.40 -7.01
N ASN A 55 3.68 3.16 -7.47
CA ASN A 55 3.26 2.74 -8.81
C ASN A 55 1.74 2.84 -8.96
N ALA A 56 0.97 2.35 -7.99
CA ALA A 56 -0.48 2.45 -8.01
C ALA A 56 -0.97 3.91 -7.97
N ALA A 57 -0.32 4.76 -7.18
CA ALA A 57 -0.59 6.20 -7.15
C ALA A 57 -0.31 6.87 -8.51
N SER A 58 0.73 6.42 -9.20
CA SER A 58 1.06 6.91 -10.55
C SER A 58 0.02 6.45 -11.58
N MET A 59 -0.49 5.22 -11.47
CA MET A 59 -1.57 4.72 -12.34
C MET A 59 -2.88 5.50 -12.16
N LEU A 60 -3.20 5.95 -10.93
CA LEU A 60 -4.35 6.82 -10.73
C LEU A 60 -4.20 8.12 -11.53
N LYS A 61 -3.02 8.75 -11.51
CA LYS A 61 -2.78 10.03 -12.21
C LYS A 61 -2.97 9.97 -13.72
N THR A 62 -2.89 8.78 -14.32
CA THR A 62 -3.10 8.60 -15.76
C THR A 62 -4.57 8.40 -16.14
N LEU A 63 -5.48 8.29 -15.16
CA LEU A 63 -6.90 8.10 -15.43
C LEU A 63 -7.54 9.37 -16.02
N PRO A 64 -8.52 9.22 -16.93
CA PRO A 64 -9.45 10.29 -17.26
C PRO A 64 -10.15 10.85 -16.01
N VAL A 65 -10.48 12.14 -16.01
CA VAL A 65 -11.09 12.83 -14.85
C VAL A 65 -12.36 12.13 -14.35
N SER A 66 -13.21 11.63 -15.26
CA SER A 66 -14.43 10.89 -14.93
C SER A 66 -14.14 9.58 -14.18
N GLU A 67 -13.10 8.85 -14.59
CA GLU A 67 -12.68 7.59 -13.97
C GLU A 67 -11.93 7.83 -12.65
N MET A 68 -11.14 8.91 -12.58
CA MET A 68 -10.47 9.34 -11.35
C MET A 68 -11.48 9.62 -10.24
N SER A 69 -12.58 10.30 -10.53
CA SER A 69 -13.63 10.59 -9.54
C SER A 69 -14.22 9.30 -8.94
N ALA A 70 -14.57 8.33 -9.79
CA ALA A 70 -15.06 7.03 -9.32
C ALA A 70 -14.00 6.25 -8.52
N ALA A 71 -12.75 6.30 -8.96
CA ALA A 71 -11.63 5.69 -8.25
C ALA A 71 -11.44 6.31 -6.85
N MET A 72 -11.48 7.65 -6.73
CA MET A 72 -11.36 8.36 -5.46
C MET A 72 -12.48 8.00 -4.49
N ILE A 73 -13.74 8.00 -4.94
CA ILE A 73 -14.90 7.60 -4.10
C ILE A 73 -14.71 6.19 -3.55
N HIS A 74 -14.26 5.25 -4.39
CA HIS A 74 -14.00 3.88 -3.95
C HIS A 74 -12.85 3.81 -2.92
N ILE A 75 -11.75 4.53 -3.18
CA ILE A 75 -10.60 4.61 -2.26
C ILE A 75 -11.04 5.18 -0.90
N GLU A 76 -11.80 6.27 -0.88
CA GLU A 76 -12.30 6.91 0.35
C GLU A 76 -13.22 5.98 1.14
N THR A 77 -14.13 5.29 0.45
CA THR A 77 -15.07 4.35 1.05
C THR A 77 -14.35 3.20 1.76
N VAL A 78 -13.29 2.66 1.14
CA VAL A 78 -12.58 1.49 1.67
C VAL A 78 -11.52 1.86 2.70
N LEU A 79 -10.73 2.90 2.45
CA LEU A 79 -9.64 3.30 3.35
C LEU A 79 -10.12 4.18 4.51
N GLY A 80 -11.34 4.71 4.43
CA GLY A 80 -12.01 5.39 5.53
C GLY A 80 -11.34 6.70 5.95
N TYR A 81 -10.82 7.49 5.00
CA TYR A 81 -10.36 8.85 5.30
C TYR A 81 -11.55 9.68 5.77
N LYS A 82 -11.69 9.84 7.10
CA LYS A 82 -12.55 10.82 7.76
C LYS A 82 -11.72 12.00 8.21
#